data_AF-K1YZ64-F1
#
_entry.id   AF-K1YZ64-F1
#
_cell.length_a   1.000
_cell.length_b   1.000
_cell.length_c   1.000
_cell.angle_alpha   90.00
_cell.angle_beta   90.00
_cell.angle_gamma   90.00
#
_symmetry.space_group_name_H-M   'P 1'
#
loop_
_entity.id
_entity.type
_entity.pdbx_description
1 polymer ?
#
loop_
_entity_poly.entity_id
_entity_poly.type
_entity_poly.pdbx_seq_one_letter_code
_entity_poly.pdbx_strand_id
1 'polypeptide(L)' 'MKPATEELIFKMKQGDRRALARLMTYVDNRHEDVLPLMSEIHRLTGKADRIGITGPPGAGKSTLTD' A
#
# COMPACT_ATOMS: atom_id res chain seq x y z
N MET A 1 -0.57 18.66 1.67
CA MET A 1 -1.34 17.42 1.84
C MET A 1 -2.65 17.78 2.51
N LYS A 2 -3.78 17.24 2.06
CA LYS A 2 -5.08 17.56 2.67
C LYS A 2 -5.19 16.94 4.07
N PRO A 3 -5.93 17.57 5.02
CA PRO A 3 -6.16 17.02 6.36
C PRO A 3 -6.77 15.61 6.34
N ALA A 4 -7.65 15.33 5.37
CA ALA A 4 -8.23 14.00 5.17
C ALA A 4 -7.17 12.94 4.84
N THR A 5 -6.13 13.30 4.07
CA THR A 5 -5.02 12.41 3.74
C THR A 5 -4.15 12.13 4.96
N GLU A 6 -3.89 13.15 5.78
CA GLU A 6 -3.17 13.00 7.07
C GLU A 6 -3.92 12.07 8.04
N GLU A 7 -5.24 12.22 8.15
CA GLU A 7 -6.08 11.34 8.97
C GLU A 7 -6.02 9.87 8.49
N LEU A 8 -6.07 9.65 7.18
CA LEU A 8 -5.93 8.31 6.60
C LEU A 8 -4.56 7.70 6.91
N ILE A 9 -3.48 8.48 6.79
CA ILE A 9 -2.13 8.03 7.15
C ILE A 9 -2.05 7.67 8.64
N PHE A 10 -2.62 8.50 9.52
CA PHE A 10 -2.65 8.24 10.97
C PHE A 10 -3.40 6.95 11.32
N LYS A 11 -4.57 6.71 10.73
CA LYS A 11 -5.35 5.47 10.91
C LYS A 11 -4.62 4.25 10.34
N MET A 12 -4.02 4.39 9.16
CA MET A 12 -3.22 3.32 8.54
C MET A 12 -2.06 2.89 9.44
N LYS A 13 -1.33 3.83 10.06
CA LYS A 13 -0.24 3.52 11.01
C LYS A 13 -0.71 2.71 12.24
N GLN A 14 -1.99 2.79 12.58
CA GLN A 14 -2.60 2.02 13.67
C GLN A 14 -3.18 0.66 13.22
N GLY A 15 -3.00 0.29 11.94
CA GLY A 15 -3.48 -0.98 11.39
C GLY A 15 -4.88 -0.92 10.78
N ASP A 16 -5.45 0.27 10.56
CA ASP A 16 -6.75 0.39 9.87
C ASP A 16 -6.63 -0.02 8.39
N ARG A 17 -7.15 -1.21 8.08
CA ARG A 17 -7.16 -1.79 6.72
C ARG A 17 -7.97 -0.96 5.72
N ARG A 18 -9.04 -0.27 6.15
CA ARG A 18 -9.85 0.59 5.26
C ARG A 18 -9.10 1.86 4.92
N ALA A 19 -8.40 2.45 5.89
CA ALA A 19 -7.54 3.59 5.65
C ALA A 19 -6.42 3.24 4.65
N LEU A 20 -5.76 2.09 4.82
CA LEU A 20 -4.77 1.57 3.87
C LEU A 20 -5.35 1.43 2.46
N ALA A 21 -6.51 0.75 2.32
CA ALA A 21 -7.15 0.56 1.02
C ALA A 21 -7.48 1.89 0.33
N ARG A 22 -7.92 2.90 1.09
CA ARG A 22 -8.20 4.24 0.55
C ARG A 22 -6.95 4.96 0.06
N LEU A 23 -5.83 4.82 0.78
CA LEU A 23 -4.54 5.35 0.35
C LEU A 23 -4.04 4.64 -0.91
N MET A 24 -4.21 3.32 -1.04
CA MET A 24 -3.90 2.60 -2.29
C MET A 24 -4.75 3.12 -3.46
N THR A 25 -6.04 3.37 -3.23
CA THR A 25 -6.91 4.01 -4.23
C THR A 25 -6.43 5.41 -4.65
N TYR A 26 -5.81 6.18 -3.75
CA TYR A 26 -5.22 7.48 -4.10
C TYR A 26 -4.05 7.31 -5.07
N VAL A 27 -3.22 6.28 -4.87
CA VAL A 27 -2.10 5.95 -5.76
C VAL A 27 -2.61 5.56 -7.14
N ASP A 28 -3.57 4.64 -7.21
CA ASP A 28 -4.13 4.14 -8.47
C ASP A 28 -4.77 5.24 -9.30
N ASN A 29 -5.45 6.18 -8.64
CA ASN A 29 -6.13 7.31 -9.29
C ASN A 29 -5.24 8.56 -9.46
N ARG A 30 -3.94 8.48 -9.14
CA ARG A 30 -3.00 9.62 -9.23
C ARG A 30 -3.51 10.86 -8.50
N HIS A 31 -4.06 10.67 -7.30
CA HIS A 31 -4.55 11.75 -6.46
C HIS A 31 -3.45 12.80 -6.25
N GLU A 32 -3.83 14.07 -6.14
CA GLU A 32 -2.88 15.19 -6.04
C GLU A 32 -1.91 15.08 -4.85
N ASP A 33 -2.34 14.43 -3.76
CA ASP A 33 -1.52 14.20 -2.57
C ASP A 33 -0.58 12.97 -2.67
N VAL A 34 -0.50 12.25 -3.80
CA VAL A 34 0.30 11.02 -3.89
C VAL A 34 1.78 11.25 -3.60
N LEU A 35 2.37 12.33 -4.10
CA LEU A 35 3.79 12.64 -3.85
C LEU A 35 4.11 12.87 -2.36
N PRO A 36 3.43 13.79 -1.65
CA PRO A 36 3.67 13.97 -0.22
C PRO A 36 3.32 12.72 0.61
N LEU A 37 2.23 12.01 0.27
CA LEU A 37 1.86 10.73 0.86
C LEU A 37 3.00 9.70 0.78
N MET A 38 3.57 9.51 -0.42
CA MET A 38 4.65 8.55 -0.66
C MET A 38 5.92 8.91 0.10
N SER A 39 6.28 10.18 0.14
CA SER A 39 7.43 10.66 0.92
C SER A 39 7.29 10.35 2.41
N GLU A 40 6.08 10.52 2.97
CA GLU A 40 5.82 10.18 4.36
C GLU A 40 5.86 8.68 4.63
N ILE A 41 5.19 7.89 3.80
CA ILE A 41 5.14 6.43 3.96
C ILE A 41 6.52 5.81 3.78
N HIS A 42 7.32 6.27 2.82
CA HIS A 42 8.63 5.70 2.51
C HIS A 42 9.53 5.56 3.75
N ARG A 43 9.49 6.54 4.67
CA ARG A 43 10.25 6.53 5.94
C ARG A 43 9.88 5.38 6.89
N LEU A 44 8.73 4.76 6.71
CA LEU A 44 8.20 3.68 7.54
C LEU A 44 8.40 2.29 6.91
N THR A 45 8.88 2.23 5.67
CA THR A 45 9.04 0.98 4.91
C THR A 45 10.40 0.30 5.16
N GLY A 46 10.65 -0.83 4.49
CA GLY A 46 11.93 -1.55 4.54
C GLY A 46 12.06 -2.61 5.65
N LYS A 47 10.97 -2.88 6.40
CA LYS A 47 10.96 -3.84 7.52
C LYS A 47 10.34 -5.19 7.18
N ALA A 48 9.98 -5.42 5.91
CA ALA A 48 9.32 -6.64 5.45
C ALA A 48 10.10 -7.27 4.31
N ASP A 49 10.16 -8.59 4.29
CA ASP A 49 10.75 -9.36 3.19
C ASP A 49 9.92 -9.19 1.91
N ARG A 50 10.60 -9.06 0.78
CA ARG A 50 9.96 -8.94 -0.54
C ARG A 50 10.33 -10.15 -1.39
N ILE A 51 9.38 -11.05 -1.58
CA ILE A 51 9.54 -12.29 -2.37
C ILE A 51 8.73 -12.18 -3.66
N GLY A 52 9.38 -12.38 -4.81
CA GLY A 52 8.72 -12.42 -6.12
C GLY A 52 8.36 -13.84 -6.51
N ILE A 53 7.09 -14.07 -6.87
CA ILE A 53 6.59 -15.39 -7.30
C ILE A 53 6.07 -15.27 -8.74
N THR A 54 6.57 -16.12 -9.64
CA THR A 54 6.25 -16.09 -11.08
C THR A 54 6.19 -17.51 -11.66
N GLY A 55 5.68 -17.64 -12.89
CA GLY A 55 5.47 -18.91 -13.59
C GLY A 55 4.25 -18.90 -14.51
N PRO A 56 4.14 -19.83 -15.47
CA PRO A 56 3.08 -19.84 -16.48
C PRO A 56 1.67 -20.01 -15.89
N PRO A 57 0.60 -19.66 -16.61
CA PRO A 57 -0.77 -19.97 -16.21
C PRO A 57 -0.91 -21.46 -15.87
N GLY A 58 -1.62 -21.80 -14.79
CA GLY A 58 -1.78 -23.20 -14.36
C GLY A 58 -0.61 -23.80 -13.57
N ALA A 59 0.53 -23.12 -13.38
CA ALA A 59 1.69 -23.63 -12.63
C ALA A 59 1.48 -23.80 -11.10
N GLY A 60 0.26 -23.68 -10.59
CA GLY A 60 -0.02 -23.82 -9.15
C GLY A 60 0.43 -22.65 -8.26
N LYS A 61 0.79 -21.49 -8.83
CA LYS A 61 1.28 -20.32 -8.06
C LYS A 61 0.31 -19.87 -6.96
N SER A 62 -0.99 -19.80 -7.25
CA SER A 62 -2.00 -19.40 -6.27
C SER A 62 -2.09 -20.43 -5.13
N THR A 63 -2.05 -21.72 -5.43
CA THR A 63 -2.05 -22.80 -4.43
C THR A 63 -0.82 -22.78 -3.53
N LEU A 64 0.32 -22.28 -4.03
CA LEU A 64 1.52 -22.11 -3.22
C LEU A 64 1.44 -20.91 -2.26
N THR A 65 0.67 -19.87 -2.61
CA THR A 65 0.60 -18.61 -1.86
C THR A 65 -0.61 -18.46 -0.95
N ASP A 66 -1.63 -19.30 -1.15
CA ASP A 66 -2.84 -19.39 -0.33
C ASP A 66 -2.57 -20.21 0.94
#